data_AF-A0A528N3V7-F1
#
_entry.id   AF-A0A528N3V7-F1
#
_cell.length_a   1.000
_cell.length_b   1.000
_cell.length_c   1.000
_cell.angle_alpha   90.00
_cell.angle_beta   90.00
_cell.angle_gamma   90.00
#
_symmetry.space_group_name_H-M   'P 1'
#
loop_
_entity.id
_entity.type
_entity.pdbx_description
1 polymer ?
#
loop_
_entity_poly.entity_id
_entity_poly.type
_entity_poly.pdbx_seq_one_letter_code
_entity_poly.pdbx_strand_id
1 'polypeptide(L)'
;ALASTTRLSSFVLFILIGARVFSLTFYGVNGHIWVEHLLTSLPGGEIGFLIGVNILVFLLAFFLDFFELAFIIVPLLAPAADKLGIDLI
;
A
#
# COMPACT_ATOMS: atom_id res chain seq x y z
N ALA A 1 6.78 17.56 28.11
CA ALA A 1 7.64 16.58 27.40
C ALA A 1 6.95 15.22 27.29
N LEU A 2 6.67 14.49 28.38
CA LEU A 2 6.03 13.16 28.31
C LEU A 2 4.70 13.13 27.54
N ALA A 3 3.80 14.08 27.77
CA ALA A 3 2.48 14.09 27.11
C ALA A 3 2.52 14.26 25.58
N SER A 4 3.52 14.94 25.01
CA SER A 4 3.64 15.07 23.55
C SER A 4 4.21 13.80 22.92
N THR A 5 5.20 13.16 23.57
CA THR A 5 5.74 11.87 23.15
C THR A 5 4.68 10.78 23.22
N THR A 6 3.91 10.72 24.32
CA THR A 6 2.79 9.78 24.46
C THR A 6 1.73 9.99 23.38
N ARG A 7 1.42 11.24 23.02
CA ARG A 7 0.44 11.55 21.95
C ARG A 7 0.91 11.05 20.59
N LEU A 8 2.15 11.35 20.20
CA LEU A 8 2.72 10.88 18.94
C LEU A 8 2.75 9.34 18.89
N SER A 9 3.24 8.69 19.95
CA SER A 9 3.27 7.22 20.03
C SER A 9 1.87 6.59 20.00
N SER A 10 0.89 7.21 20.66
CA SER A 10 -0.50 6.72 20.63
C SER A 10 -1.14 6.85 19.24
N PHE A 11 -0.85 7.95 18.52
CA PHE A 11 -1.32 8.16 17.16
C PHE A 11 -0.77 7.09 16.22
N VAL A 12 0.55 6.85 16.27
CA VAL A 12 1.19 5.78 15.49
C VAL A 12 0.60 4.41 15.82
N LEU A 13 0.39 4.09 17.10
CA LEU A 13 -0.25 2.82 17.49
C LEU A 13 -1.66 2.64 16.91
N PHE A 14 -2.47 3.70 16.93
CA PHE A 14 -3.81 3.65 16.34
C PHE A 14 -3.78 3.37 14.84
N ILE A 15 -2.85 4.01 14.13
CA ILE A 15 -2.72 3.79 12.69
C ILE A 15 -2.21 2.37 12.39
N LEU A 16 -1.24 1.87 13.15
CA LEU A 16 -0.75 0.49 13.00
C LEU A 16 -1.87 -0.54 13.17
N ILE A 17 -2.77 -0.32 14.12
CA ILE A 17 -3.95 -1.18 14.32
C ILE A 17 -4.87 -1.10 13.09
N GLY A 18 -5.17 0.11 12.61
CA GLY A 18 -5.98 0.32 11.40
C GLY A 18 -5.38 -0.35 10.17
N ALA A 19 -4.07 -0.22 9.97
CA ALA A 19 -3.33 -0.85 8.89
C ALA A 19 -3.39 -2.38 8.97
N ARG A 20 -3.27 -2.98 10.16
CA ARG A 20 -3.40 -4.44 10.34
C ARG A 20 -4.81 -4.93 10.02
N VAL A 21 -5.84 -4.22 10.44
CA VAL A 21 -7.24 -4.55 10.13
C VAL A 21 -7.51 -4.41 8.62
N PHE A 22 -6.99 -3.36 7.99
CA PHE A 22 -7.05 -3.19 6.53
C PHE A 22 -6.37 -4.36 5.82
N SER A 23 -5.13 -4.70 6.17
CA SER A 23 -4.42 -5.82 5.54
C SER A 23 -5.19 -7.14 5.71
N LEU A 24 -5.68 -7.45 6.92
CA LEU A 24 -6.46 -8.67 7.19
C LEU A 24 -7.74 -8.73 6.35
N THR A 25 -8.47 -7.62 6.28
CA THR A 25 -9.70 -7.54 5.48
C THR A 25 -9.38 -7.64 3.99
N PHE A 26 -8.33 -6.96 3.53
CA PHE A 26 -7.85 -6.99 2.15
C PHE A 26 -7.50 -8.42 1.70
N TYR A 27 -6.76 -9.18 2.52
CA TYR A 27 -6.53 -10.59 2.26
C TYR A 27 -7.83 -11.41 2.32
N GLY A 28 -8.70 -11.14 3.30
CA GLY A 28 -9.98 -11.83 3.46
C GLY A 28 -10.96 -11.63 2.31
N VAL A 29 -10.95 -10.46 1.64
CA VAL A 29 -11.81 -10.17 0.47
C VAL A 29 -11.15 -10.52 -0.86
N ASN A 30 -10.04 -11.24 -0.86
CA ASN A 30 -9.22 -11.51 -2.05
C ASN A 30 -8.76 -10.24 -2.78
N GLY A 31 -8.42 -9.18 -2.04
CA GLY A 31 -7.98 -7.90 -2.58
C GLY A 31 -6.83 -8.00 -3.57
N HIS A 32 -5.93 -8.97 -3.39
CA HIS A 32 -4.88 -9.30 -4.37
C HIS A 32 -5.40 -9.55 -5.81
N ILE A 33 -6.54 -10.26 -5.97
CA ILE A 33 -7.18 -10.54 -7.28
C ILE A 33 -7.89 -9.29 -7.81
N TRP A 34 -8.41 -8.46 -6.91
CA TRP A 34 -9.04 -7.19 -7.29
C TRP A 34 -8.03 -6.22 -7.86
N VAL A 35 -6.86 -6.11 -7.22
CA VAL A 35 -5.74 -5.31 -7.69
C VAL A 35 -5.12 -5.92 -8.95
N GLU A 36 -5.05 -7.25 -9.04
CA GLU A 36 -4.66 -7.98 -10.27
C GLU A 36 -5.51 -7.53 -11.46
N HIS A 37 -6.84 -7.58 -11.37
CA HIS A 37 -7.71 -7.18 -12.48
C HIS A 37 -7.62 -5.69 -12.80
N LEU A 38 -7.51 -4.83 -11.79
CA LEU A 38 -7.34 -3.39 -11.98
C LEU A 38 -6.02 -3.08 -12.72
N LEU A 39 -4.92 -3.73 -12.35
CA LEU A 39 -3.60 -3.41 -12.87
C LEU A 39 -3.23 -4.17 -14.15
N THR A 40 -3.76 -5.38 -14.37
CA THR A 40 -3.63 -6.08 -15.67
C THR A 40 -4.49 -5.48 -16.77
N SER A 41 -5.52 -4.71 -16.41
CA SER A 41 -6.34 -3.95 -17.36
C SER A 41 -5.67 -2.65 -17.85
N LEU A 42 -4.54 -2.24 -17.25
CA LEU A 42 -3.80 -1.07 -17.72
C LEU A 42 -3.05 -1.38 -19.04
N PRO A 43 -3.26 -0.59 -20.10
CA PRO A 43 -2.51 -0.74 -21.34
C PRO A 43 -1.05 -0.31 -21.10
N GLY A 44 -0.10 -1.25 -21.21
CA GLY A 44 1.33 -0.93 -21.06
C GLY A 44 2.22 -2.00 -20.41
N GLY A 45 1.67 -3.15 -19.99
CA GLY A 45 2.45 -4.23 -19.39
C GLY A 45 3.25 -3.74 -18.17
N GLU A 46 4.51 -4.15 -18.08
CA GLU A 46 5.42 -3.82 -16.96
C GLU A 46 5.65 -2.31 -16.78
N ILE A 47 5.88 -1.59 -17.87
CA ILE A 47 6.18 -0.15 -17.80
C ILE A 47 4.93 0.65 -17.40
N GLY A 48 3.75 0.25 -17.90
CA GLY A 48 2.48 0.86 -17.51
C GLY A 48 2.17 0.67 -16.02
N PHE A 49 2.46 -0.52 -15.49
CA PHE A 49 2.37 -0.81 -14.06
C PHE A 49 3.31 0.08 -13.24
N LEU A 50 4.60 0.13 -13.58
CA LEU A 50 5.60 0.93 -12.88
C LEU A 50 5.22 2.41 -12.82
N ILE A 51 4.82 3.00 -13.95
CA ILE A 51 4.41 4.41 -14.01
C ILE A 51 3.13 4.64 -13.20
N GLY A 52 2.13 3.77 -13.34
CA GLY A 52 0.86 3.88 -12.61
C GLY A 52 1.05 3.78 -11.09
N VAL A 53 1.87 2.84 -10.63
CA VAL A 53 2.24 2.68 -9.22
C VAL A 53 3.00 3.89 -8.70
N ASN A 54 3.96 4.41 -9.47
CA ASN A 54 4.74 5.58 -9.04
C ASN A 54 3.85 6.81 -8.86
N ILE A 55 2.92 7.05 -9.79
CA ILE A 55 1.92 8.13 -9.70
C ILE A 55 0.97 7.92 -8.51
N LEU A 56 0.48 6.69 -8.31
CA LEU A 56 -0.39 6.33 -7.20
C LEU A 56 0.30 6.61 -5.86
N VAL A 57 1.53 6.12 -5.69
CA VAL A 57 2.34 6.34 -4.48
C VAL A 57 2.61 7.82 -4.28
N PHE A 58 2.96 8.55 -5.34
CA PHE A 58 3.23 9.98 -5.27
C PHE A 58 2.00 10.77 -4.78
N LEU A 59 0.81 10.47 -5.29
CA LEU A 59 -0.42 11.14 -4.87
C LEU A 59 -0.80 10.78 -3.42
N LEU A 60 -0.72 9.50 -3.04
CA LEU A 60 -1.02 9.07 -1.67
C LEU A 60 -0.02 9.63 -0.65
N ALA A 61 1.25 9.81 -1.02
CA ALA A 61 2.30 10.35 -0.16
C ALA A 61 2.09 11.80 0.27
N PHE A 62 1.23 12.57 -0.41
CA PHE A 62 0.88 13.93 0.03
C PHE A 62 -0.03 13.95 1.27
N PHE A 63 -0.81 12.90 1.46
CA PHE A 63 -1.85 12.85 2.50
C PHE A 63 -1.48 11.94 3.67
N LEU A 64 -0.63 10.95 3.43
CA LEU A 64 -0.29 9.92 4.40
C LEU A 64 1.17 10.03 4.82
N ASP A 65 1.43 9.78 6.09
CA ASP A 65 2.80 9.69 6.61
C ASP A 65 3.48 8.42 6.07
N PHE A 66 4.81 8.42 6.03
CA PHE A 66 5.65 7.38 5.44
C PHE A 66 5.30 5.97 5.94
N PHE A 67 5.11 5.83 7.25
CA PHE A 67 4.78 4.53 7.85
C PHE A 67 3.39 4.04 7.43
N GLU A 68 2.39 4.92 7.35
CA GLU A 68 1.01 4.56 6.98
C GLU A 68 0.96 4.13 5.52
N LEU A 69 1.62 4.90 4.65
CA LEU A 69 1.72 4.60 3.23
C LEU A 69 2.37 3.24 3.00
N ALA A 70 3.50 2.95 3.65
CA ALA A 70 4.21 1.68 3.49
C ALA A 70 3.31 0.48 3.85
N PHE A 71 2.54 0.54 4.93
CA PHE A 71 1.66 -0.58 5.33
C PHE A 71 0.45 -0.79 4.41
N ILE A 72 -0.01 0.23 3.69
CA ILE A 72 -1.10 0.11 2.71
C ILE A 72 -0.56 -0.35 1.37
N ILE A 73 0.53 0.25 0.90
CA ILE A 73 1.09 0.05 -0.43
C ILE A 73 1.80 -1.29 -0.58
N VAL A 74 2.57 -1.72 0.41
CA VAL A 74 3.31 -3.01 0.34
C VAL A 74 2.38 -4.21 0.08
N PRO A 75 1.31 -4.47 0.87
CA PRO A 75 0.43 -5.61 0.60
C PRO A 75 -0.41 -5.46 -0.68
N LEU A 76 -0.60 -4.22 -1.16
CA LEU A 76 -1.29 -3.93 -2.41
C LEU A 76 -0.40 -4.25 -3.62
N LEU A 77 0.87 -3.83 -3.58
CA LEU A 77 1.82 -3.97 -4.69
C LEU A 77 2.46 -5.34 -4.77
N ALA A 78 2.74 -5.99 -3.64
CA ALA A 78 3.40 -7.29 -3.60
C ALA A 78 2.76 -8.36 -4.52
N PRO A 79 1.43 -8.61 -4.47
CA PRO A 79 0.81 -9.59 -5.36
C PRO A 79 0.76 -9.14 -6.83
N ALA A 80 0.72 -7.83 -7.08
CA ALA A 80 0.64 -7.29 -8.42
C ALA A 80 2.00 -7.30 -9.15
N ALA A 81 3.10 -7.10 -8.40
CA ALA A 81 4.46 -7.17 -8.91
C ALA A 81 4.87 -8.62 -9.24
N ASP A 82 4.59 -9.58 -8.35
CA ASP A 82 4.93 -11.01 -8.51
C ASP A 82 4.34 -11.63 -9.79
N LYS A 83 3.17 -11.16 -10.22
CA LYS A 83 2.45 -11.68 -11.40
C LYS A 83 2.87 -11.05 -12.73
N LEU A 84 3.33 -9.79 -12.71
CA LEU A 84 3.86 -9.17 -13.93
C LEU A 84 5.29 -9.64 -14.26
N GLY A 85 5.90 -10.48 -13.41
CA GLY A 85 7.28 -10.91 -13.55
C GLY A 85 8.29 -9.80 -13.24
N ILE A 86 7.83 -8.73 -12.58
CA ILE A 86 8.67 -7.60 -12.20
C ILE A 86 9.40 -8.00 -10.93
N ASP A 87 10.70 -8.20 -11.06
CA ASP A 87 11.57 -8.37 -9.90
C ASP A 87 11.57 -7.04 -9.12
N LEU A 88 11.02 -7.07 -7.91
CA LEU A 88 11.00 -5.90 -7.03
C LEU A 88 12.34 -5.77 -6.26
N ILE A 89 13.42 -6.38 -6.78
CA ILE A 89 14.78 -6.49 -6.21
C ILE A 89 15.83 -6.11 -7.26
#